data_AF-A0A5N5JRE5-F1
#
_entry.id   AF-A0A5N5JRE5-F1
#
_cell.length_a   1.000
_cell.length_b   1.000
_cell.length_c   1.000
_cell.angle_alpha   90.00
_cell.angle_beta   90.00
_cell.angle_gamma   90.00
#
_symmetry.space_group_name_H-M   'P 1'
#
loop_
_entity.id
_entity.type
_entity.pdbx_description
1 polymer ?
#
loop_
_entity_poly.entity_id
_entity_poly.type
_entity_poly.pdbx_seq_one_letter_code
_entity_poly.pdbx_strand_id
1 'polypeptide(L)'
;MSSWNDSIHFCNWVGVSCSLSNGRVVTLNLESQNLVGSIPPSIGNLTYLTGINLLNNSFHGELPEELGRLSRLQHFNVTFNFFGGRIPTNITHCTELTVLSVGGNKLPGEIPHQISSLTKLVFLNLGDFDSS
;
A
#
# COMPACT_ATOMS: atom_id res chain seq x y z
N MET A 1 -13.07 11.65 6.68
CA MET A 1 -13.05 12.21 5.31
C MET A 1 -14.47 12.49 4.87
N SER A 2 -14.78 13.71 4.42
CA SER A 2 -16.12 14.09 3.94
C SER A 2 -16.34 13.83 2.45
N SER A 3 -15.29 13.50 1.69
CA SER A 3 -15.32 13.34 0.24
C SER A 3 -15.71 11.94 -0.24
N TRP A 4 -15.59 10.91 0.61
CA TRP A 4 -15.94 9.53 0.28
C TRP A 4 -17.38 9.29 0.74
N ASN A 5 -18.32 9.39 -0.19
CA ASN A 5 -19.72 9.11 0.06
C ASN A 5 -20.36 8.51 -1.20
N ASP A 6 -21.50 7.84 -1.02
CA ASP A 6 -22.19 7.13 -2.09
C ASP A 6 -22.83 8.06 -3.14
N SER A 7 -22.93 9.35 -2.85
CA SER A 7 -23.47 10.38 -3.75
C SER A 7 -22.43 10.89 -4.75
N ILE A 8 -21.15 10.60 -4.55
CA ILE A 8 -20.04 11.04 -5.40
C ILE A 8 -19.41 9.80 -6.04
N HIS A 9 -19.29 9.82 -7.37
CA HIS A 9 -18.60 8.75 -8.10
C HIS A 9 -17.15 8.60 -7.58
N PHE A 10 -16.72 7.38 -7.28
CA PHE A 10 -15.46 7.10 -6.57
C PHE A 10 -14.20 7.67 -7.26
N CYS A 11 -14.22 7.86 -8.58
CA CYS A 11 -13.12 8.52 -9.29
C CYS A 11 -12.95 10.01 -8.98
N ASN A 12 -13.91 10.62 -8.27
CA ASN A 12 -13.85 11.99 -7.79
C ASN A 12 -13.57 12.07 -6.28
N TRP A 13 -13.38 10.92 -5.63
CA TRP A 13 -13.02 10.90 -4.22
C TRP A 13 -11.60 11.43 -4.03
N VAL A 14 -11.39 12.20 -2.96
CA VAL A 14 -10.05 12.72 -2.63
C VAL A 14 -9.09 11.55 -2.48
N GLY A 15 -7.95 11.65 -3.17
CA GLY A 15 -6.91 10.63 -3.15
C GLY A 15 -7.15 9.43 -4.06
N VAL A 16 -8.27 9.36 -4.78
CA VAL A 16 -8.53 8.30 -5.76
C VAL A 16 -8.31 8.84 -7.17
N SER A 17 -7.45 8.18 -7.95
CA SER A 17 -7.36 8.43 -9.39
C SER A 17 -7.80 7.20 -10.17
N CYS A 18 -8.54 7.43 -11.25
CA CYS A 18 -9.00 6.38 -12.14
C CYS A 18 -8.36 6.48 -13.54
N SER A 19 -8.31 5.34 -14.23
CA SER A 19 -7.97 5.29 -15.64
C SER A 19 -9.07 5.94 -16.48
N LEU A 20 -8.69 6.83 -17.40
CA LEU A 20 -9.62 7.49 -18.32
C LEU A 20 -10.27 6.52 -19.31
N SER A 21 -9.63 5.37 -19.60
CA SER A 21 -10.12 4.44 -20.62
C SER A 21 -11.21 3.49 -20.13
N ASN A 22 -11.21 3.14 -18.85
CA ASN A 22 -12.10 2.09 -18.31
C ASN A 22 -12.65 2.39 -16.91
N GLY A 23 -12.38 3.58 -16.35
CA GLY A 23 -12.90 4.02 -15.07
C GLY A 23 -12.40 3.21 -13.86
N ARG A 24 -11.38 2.37 -14.02
CA ARG A 24 -10.81 1.56 -12.91
C ARG A 24 -9.90 2.42 -12.05
N VAL A 25 -9.89 2.16 -10.75
CA VAL A 25 -8.97 2.82 -9.81
C VAL A 25 -7.52 2.41 -10.11
N VAL A 26 -6.64 3.39 -10.25
CA VAL A 26 -5.22 3.22 -10.60
C VAL A 26 -4.31 3.68 -9.47
N THR A 27 -4.66 4.73 -8.74
CA THR A 27 -3.85 5.19 -7.60
C THR A 27 -4.71 5.52 -6.40
N LEU A 28 -4.21 5.17 -5.21
CA LEU A 28 -4.68 5.68 -3.93
C LEU A 28 -3.58 6.54 -3.31
N ASN A 29 -3.79 7.84 -3.20
CA ASN A 29 -2.88 8.78 -2.55
C ASN A 29 -3.61 9.46 -1.39
N LEU A 30 -3.42 8.92 -0.18
CA LEU A 30 -4.07 9.36 1.05
C LEU A 30 -3.02 9.79 2.08
N GLU A 31 -1.91 10.35 1.62
CA GLU A 31 -0.82 10.83 2.46
C GLU A 31 -1.26 11.95 3.42
N SER A 32 -0.79 11.88 4.68
CA SER A 32 -0.98 12.94 5.69
C SER A 32 -2.44 13.36 5.90
N GLN A 33 -3.35 12.38 5.93
CA GLN A 33 -4.80 12.61 6.07
C GLN A 33 -5.35 12.32 7.47
N ASN A 34 -4.48 12.03 8.45
CA ASN A 34 -4.84 11.62 9.82
C ASN A 34 -5.81 10.43 9.83
N LEU A 35 -5.68 9.51 8.86
CA LEU A 35 -6.53 8.33 8.76
C LEU A 35 -6.15 7.29 9.80
N VAL A 36 -7.17 6.59 10.31
CA VAL A 36 -7.04 5.46 11.26
C VAL A 36 -7.72 4.22 10.68
N GLY A 37 -7.38 3.05 11.22
CA GLY A 37 -7.95 1.76 10.81
C GLY A 37 -6.91 0.84 10.18
N SER A 38 -7.36 -0.20 9.48
CA SER A 38 -6.50 -1.17 8.79
C SER A 38 -6.74 -1.16 7.28
N ILE A 39 -5.81 -1.73 6.52
CA ILE A 39 -6.02 -1.99 5.09
C ILE A 39 -6.89 -3.25 4.97
N PRO A 40 -8.10 -3.17 4.40
CA PRO A 40 -8.97 -4.34 4.28
C PRO A 40 -8.47 -5.29 3.18
N PRO A 41 -8.71 -6.62 3.29
CA PRO A 41 -8.41 -7.60 2.24
C PRO A 41 -9.00 -7.26 0.87
N SER A 42 -10.11 -6.51 0.85
CA SER A 42 -10.77 -6.05 -0.38
C SER A 42 -9.89 -5.12 -1.23
N ILE A 43 -8.78 -4.60 -0.71
CA ILE A 43 -7.79 -3.87 -1.51
C ILE A 43 -7.32 -4.68 -2.72
N GLY A 44 -7.19 -6.01 -2.56
CA GLY A 44 -6.79 -6.93 -3.63
C GLY A 44 -7.78 -7.04 -4.80
N ASN A 45 -8.99 -6.50 -4.66
CA ASN A 45 -9.96 -6.46 -5.76
C ASN A 45 -9.69 -5.29 -6.73
N LEU A 46 -8.87 -4.32 -6.35
CA LEU A 46 -8.50 -3.18 -7.19
C LEU A 46 -7.31 -3.52 -8.09
N THR A 47 -7.46 -4.53 -8.95
CA THR A 47 -6.38 -5.15 -9.76
C THR A 47 -5.72 -4.23 -10.79
N TYR A 48 -6.23 -3.01 -10.96
CA TYR A 48 -5.65 -1.96 -11.81
C TYR A 48 -4.75 -0.98 -11.06
N LEU A 49 -4.61 -1.12 -9.73
CA LEU A 49 -3.75 -0.27 -8.93
C LEU A 49 -2.29 -0.38 -9.39
N THR A 50 -1.69 0.78 -9.62
CA THR A 50 -0.25 0.97 -9.85
C THR A 50 0.42 1.70 -8.69
N GLY A 51 -0.34 2.42 -7.85
CA GLY A 51 0.21 3.16 -6.72
C GLY A 51 -0.69 3.16 -5.49
N ILE A 52 -0.10 2.90 -4.33
CA ILE A 52 -0.71 3.09 -3.00
C ILE A 52 0.27 3.93 -2.18
N ASN A 53 -0.15 5.13 -1.78
CA ASN A 53 0.57 6.02 -0.87
C ASN A 53 -0.32 6.33 0.34
N LEU A 54 0.04 5.77 1.49
CA LEU A 54 -0.61 5.97 2.78
C LEU A 54 0.33 6.64 3.80
N LEU A 55 1.41 7.26 3.32
CA LEU A 55 2.45 7.84 4.15
C LEU A 55 1.88 8.79 5.22
N ASN A 56 2.45 8.73 6.42
CA ASN A 56 2.14 9.63 7.54
C ASN A 56 0.65 9.64 7.90
N ASN A 57 0.16 8.48 8.34
CA ASN A 57 -1.19 8.32 8.89
C ASN A 57 -1.11 7.54 10.20
N SER A 58 -2.25 7.05 10.67
CA SER A 58 -2.37 6.23 11.88
C SER A 58 -3.00 4.86 11.56
N PHE A 59 -2.69 4.31 10.38
CA PHE A 59 -3.11 2.94 10.05
C PHE A 59 -2.40 1.93 10.94
N HIS A 60 -3.08 0.83 11.26
CA HIS A 60 -2.60 -0.22 12.15
C HIS A 60 -3.05 -1.62 11.69
N GLY A 61 -2.64 -2.65 12.42
CA GLY A 61 -2.88 -4.05 12.05
C GLY A 61 -1.83 -4.59 11.08
N GLU A 62 -2.13 -5.71 10.44
CA GLU A 62 -1.22 -6.36 9.48
C GLU A 62 -1.47 -5.89 8.04
N LEU A 63 -0.45 -6.00 7.20
CA LEU A 63 -0.60 -5.84 5.76
C LEU A 63 -1.30 -7.09 5.17
N PRO A 64 -2.39 -6.95 4.40
CA PRO A 64 -3.14 -8.11 3.91
C PRO A 64 -2.37 -8.90 2.84
N GLU A 65 -2.45 -10.24 2.89
CA GLU A 65 -1.84 -11.14 1.90
C GLU A 65 -2.42 -10.94 0.49
N GLU A 66 -3.63 -10.36 0.39
CA GLU A 66 -4.28 -9.98 -0.86
C GLU A 66 -3.54 -8.87 -1.64
N LEU A 67 -2.57 -8.18 -1.03
CA LEU A 67 -1.68 -7.27 -1.75
C LEU A 67 -1.01 -7.96 -2.95
N GLY A 68 -0.72 -9.25 -2.85
CA GLY A 68 -0.15 -10.03 -3.95
C GLY A 68 -1.06 -10.19 -5.18
N ARG A 69 -2.35 -9.82 -5.09
CA ARG A 69 -3.25 -9.79 -6.26
C ARG A 69 -3.03 -8.57 -7.14
N LEU A 70 -2.32 -7.56 -6.65
CA LEU A 70 -2.08 -6.29 -7.32
C LEU A 70 -0.85 -6.39 -8.24
N SER A 71 -0.91 -7.28 -9.24
CA SER A 71 0.24 -7.57 -10.13
C SER A 71 0.76 -6.36 -10.92
N ARG A 72 -0.02 -5.28 -11.01
CA ARG A 72 0.34 -4.00 -11.66
C ARG A 72 0.94 -2.97 -10.71
N LEU A 73 1.00 -3.27 -9.40
CA LEU A 73 1.46 -2.32 -8.39
C LEU A 73 2.94 -2.01 -8.61
N GLN A 74 3.24 -0.72 -8.73
CA GLN A 74 4.59 -0.19 -8.94
C GLN A 74 5.10 0.52 -7.69
N HIS A 75 4.22 1.25 -7.02
CA HIS A 75 4.57 2.07 -5.86
C HIS A 75 3.73 1.66 -4.65
N PHE A 76 4.40 1.19 -3.60
CA PHE A 76 3.77 0.91 -2.32
C PHE A 76 4.50 1.66 -1.21
N ASN A 77 3.84 2.66 -0.63
CA ASN A 77 4.38 3.47 0.46
C ASN A 77 3.37 3.52 1.63
N VAL A 78 3.78 2.98 2.77
CA VAL A 78 3.03 3.00 4.03
C VAL A 78 3.90 3.53 5.18
N THR A 79 4.96 4.26 4.86
CA THR A 79 5.90 4.79 5.86
C THR A 79 5.21 5.71 6.88
N PHE A 80 5.70 5.69 8.13
CA PHE A 80 5.13 6.46 9.24
C PHE A 80 3.65 6.12 9.50
N ASN A 81 3.42 4.87 9.89
CA ASN A 81 2.13 4.36 10.36
C ASN A 81 2.38 3.43 11.56
N PHE A 82 1.36 2.69 12.01
CA PHE A 82 1.44 1.73 13.11
C PHE A 82 1.22 0.28 12.65
N PHE A 83 1.55 -0.05 11.39
CA PHE A 83 1.44 -1.44 10.90
C PHE A 83 2.36 -2.37 11.70
N GLY A 84 1.86 -3.55 12.04
CA GLY A 84 2.60 -4.61 12.72
C GLY A 84 2.48 -5.93 11.97
N GLY A 85 2.88 -7.03 12.62
CA GLY A 85 2.99 -8.33 11.97
C GLY A 85 4.08 -8.33 10.89
N ARG A 86 4.13 -9.36 10.05
CA ARG A 86 5.19 -9.50 9.03
C ARG A 86 4.84 -8.80 7.71
N ILE A 87 5.85 -8.50 6.90
CA ILE A 87 5.64 -8.18 5.49
C ILE A 87 5.10 -9.45 4.79
N PRO A 88 3.92 -9.41 4.14
CA PRO A 88 3.32 -10.58 3.52
C PRO A 88 4.18 -11.08 2.37
N THR A 89 4.49 -12.37 2.34
CA THR A 89 5.34 -12.96 1.28
C THR A 89 4.72 -12.78 -0.10
N ASN A 90 3.38 -12.72 -0.16
CA ASN A 90 2.64 -12.52 -1.40
C ASN A 90 2.91 -11.18 -2.08
N ILE A 91 3.52 -10.20 -1.41
CA ILE A 91 3.94 -8.92 -2.05
C ILE A 91 4.89 -9.15 -3.23
N THR A 92 5.56 -10.30 -3.26
CA THR A 92 6.45 -10.73 -4.36
C THR A 92 5.73 -11.06 -5.66
N HIS A 93 4.41 -11.26 -5.61
CA HIS A 93 3.57 -11.39 -6.81
C HIS A 93 3.30 -10.03 -7.50
N CYS A 94 3.63 -8.91 -6.84
CA CYS A 94 3.60 -7.59 -7.46
C CYS A 94 4.85 -7.41 -8.34
N THR A 95 4.94 -8.14 -9.44
CA THR A 95 6.14 -8.21 -10.28
C THR A 95 6.54 -6.88 -10.93
N GLU A 96 5.63 -5.90 -10.94
CA GLU A 96 5.88 -4.53 -11.42
C GLU A 96 6.41 -3.58 -10.35
N LEU A 97 6.61 -4.04 -9.10
CA LEU A 97 6.99 -3.17 -8.00
C LEU A 97 8.38 -2.54 -8.21
N THR A 98 8.44 -1.22 -8.19
CA THR A 98 9.66 -0.41 -8.29
C THR A 98 10.02 0.25 -6.96
N VAL A 99 9.01 0.57 -6.15
CA VAL A 99 9.18 1.23 -4.85
C VAL A 99 8.41 0.47 -3.78
N LEU A 100 9.13 0.01 -2.75
CA LEU A 100 8.58 -0.59 -1.54
C LEU A 100 9.07 0.19 -0.31
N SER A 101 8.18 0.90 0.37
CA SER A 101 8.50 1.69 1.55
C SER A 101 7.56 1.36 2.71
N VAL A 102 8.12 0.74 3.75
CA VAL A 102 7.39 0.30 4.96
C VAL A 102 8.05 0.77 6.26
N GLY A 103 9.13 1.56 6.20
CA GLY A 103 9.84 2.05 7.39
C GLY A 103 8.99 2.91 8.32
N GLY A 104 9.41 3.06 9.57
CA GLY A 104 8.66 3.82 10.58
C GLY A 104 7.29 3.19 10.90
N ASN A 105 7.26 1.86 10.95
CA ASN A 105 6.13 1.04 11.39
C ASN A 105 6.59 0.10 12.52
N LYS A 106 5.66 -0.68 13.09
CA LYS A 106 5.93 -1.71 14.12
C LYS A 106 6.12 -3.10 13.50
N LEU A 107 6.66 -3.16 12.28
CA LEU A 107 6.96 -4.42 11.60
C LEU A 107 8.24 -5.01 12.24
N PRO A 108 8.33 -6.32 12.52
CA PRO A 108 9.56 -6.92 12.99
C PRO A 108 10.64 -6.85 11.91
N GLY A 109 11.90 -6.89 12.34
CA GLY A 109 13.11 -6.78 11.52
C GLY A 109 13.30 -7.79 10.39
N GLU A 110 12.37 -8.72 10.21
CA GLU A 110 12.49 -9.83 9.27
C GLU A 110 11.98 -9.44 7.88
N ILE A 111 12.93 -9.31 6.97
CA ILE A 111 12.67 -9.11 5.54
C ILE A 111 12.46 -10.49 4.91
N PRO A 112 11.31 -10.74 4.26
CA PRO A 112 11.14 -11.98 3.50
C PRO A 112 12.20 -12.10 2.41
N HIS A 113 13.00 -13.18 2.42
CA HIS A 113 14.04 -13.43 1.41
C HIS A 113 13.46 -13.43 -0.02
N GLN A 114 12.18 -13.75 -0.17
CA GLN A 114 11.45 -13.73 -1.43
C GLN A 114 11.37 -12.33 -2.06
N ILE A 115 11.60 -11.24 -1.32
CA ILE A 115 11.69 -9.88 -1.88
C ILE A 115 12.79 -9.79 -2.96
N SER A 116 13.82 -10.64 -2.90
CA SER A 116 14.84 -10.75 -3.95
C SER A 116 14.30 -11.13 -5.34
N SER A 117 13.08 -11.67 -5.44
CA SER A 117 12.42 -11.97 -6.72
C SER A 117 11.85 -10.74 -7.43
N LEU A 118 11.74 -9.60 -6.74
CA LEU A 118 11.24 -8.34 -7.30
C LEU A 118 12.33 -7.64 -8.12
N THR A 119 12.60 -8.16 -9.31
CA THR A 119 13.70 -7.70 -10.18
C THR A 119 13.58 -6.25 -10.67
N LYS A 120 12.39 -5.64 -10.59
CA LYS A 120 12.14 -4.23 -10.94
C LYS A 120 12.30 -3.26 -9.77
N LEU A 121 12.52 -3.78 -8.55
CA LEU A 121 12.61 -2.96 -7.35
C LEU A 121 13.86 -2.10 -7.39
N VAL A 122 13.67 -0.78 -7.38
CA VAL A 122 14.77 0.21 -7.39
C VAL A 122 14.92 0.92 -6.05
N PHE A 123 13.86 0.94 -5.24
CA PHE A 123 13.88 1.56 -3.92
C PHE A 123 13.21 0.65 -2.89
N LEU A 124 13.97 0.31 -1.85
CA LEU A 124 13.52 -0.47 -0.71
C LEU A 124 13.82 0.32 0.57
N ASN A 125 12.77 0.80 1.24
CA ASN A 125 12.87 1.44 2.55
C ASN A 125 12.15 0.60 3.60
N LEU A 126 12.93 0.14 4.56
CA LEU A 126 12.48 -0.67 5.70
C LEU A 126 12.73 0.03 7.05
N GLY A 127 13.15 1.31 7.01
CA GLY A 127 13.84 2.05 8.08
C GLY A 127 13.26 1.98 9.50
N ASP A 128 14.18 2.22 10.46
CA ASP A 128 14.13 2.06 11.92
C ASP A 128 12.97 1.24 12.47
N PHE A 129 13.28 -0.05 12.67
CA PHE A 129 12.65 -0.85 13.71
C PHE A 129 12.94 -0.16 15.03
N ASP A 130 11.94 0.45 15.66
CA ASP A 130 12.11 0.97 17.01
C ASP A 130 12.49 -0.23 17.90
N SER A 131 13.76 -0.31 18.27
CA SER A 131 14.36 -1.45 18.97
C SER A 131 14.17 -1.37 20.48
N SER A 132 13.09 -0.73 20.94
CA SER A 132 12.78 -0.52 22.36
C SER A 132 12.00 -1.68 22.95
#